data_AF-A0A285VBR5-F1
#
_entry.id   AF-A0A285VBR5-F1
#
_cell.length_a   1.000
_cell.length_b   1.000
_cell.length_c   1.000
_cell.angle_alpha   90.00
_cell.angle_beta   90.00
_cell.angle_gamma   90.00
#
_symmetry.space_group_name_H-M   'P 1'
#
loop_
_entity.id
_entity.type
_entity.pdbx_description
1 polymer ?
#
loop_
_entity_poly.entity_id
_entity_poly.type
_entity_poly.pdbx_seq_one_letter_code
_entity_poly.pdbx_strand_id
1 'polypeptide(L)'
;MIKEFINSLSGNIRERTQSPLLGSYTIVVIACNWKPIVVLLTSQASGATLVQEVSSEFSGLFLGVGVPLMVAITFSILYPVTKALIGSLNSRARMVEIKVEANLEEVREGLREWRESKRKDRVESLLKSLDGIVMEDELGYHDLKRIMDILPDEESLRAKKPNKSTQSTANASAD
;
A
#
# COMPACT_ATOMS: atom_id res chain seq x y z
N MET A 1 23.39 -8.15 -42.15
CA MET A 1 23.03 -9.59 -42.18
C MET A 1 22.53 -10.14 -40.85
N ILE A 2 23.37 -10.46 -39.84
CA ILE A 2 22.88 -11.11 -38.60
C ILE A 2 21.85 -10.24 -37.86
N LYS A 3 22.08 -8.92 -37.74
CA LYS A 3 21.12 -8.00 -37.12
C LYS A 3 19.77 -7.92 -37.85
N GLU A 4 19.79 -7.96 -39.19
CA GLU A 4 18.56 -7.94 -40.00
C GLU A 4 17.80 -9.26 -39.87
N PHE A 5 18.52 -10.39 -39.79
CA PHE A 5 17.94 -11.71 -39.55
C PHE A 5 17.30 -11.77 -38.16
N ILE A 6 17.99 -11.29 -37.11
CA ILE A 6 17.42 -11.22 -35.76
C ILE A 6 16.20 -10.32 -35.73
N ASN A 7 16.24 -9.16 -36.39
CA ASN A 7 15.11 -8.24 -36.44
C ASN A 7 13.91 -8.86 -37.16
N SER A 8 14.11 -9.54 -38.31
CA SER A 8 13.01 -10.22 -39.03
C SER A 8 12.47 -11.42 -38.25
N LEU A 9 13.34 -12.18 -37.58
CA LEU A 9 12.94 -13.29 -36.73
C LEU A 9 12.14 -12.80 -35.52
N SER A 10 12.58 -11.71 -34.89
CA SER A 10 11.89 -11.13 -33.72
C SER A 10 10.50 -10.59 -34.09
N GLY A 11 10.34 -9.95 -35.26
CA GLY A 11 9.06 -9.49 -35.75
C GLY A 11 8.08 -10.64 -35.98
N ASN A 12 8.53 -11.68 -36.70
CA ASN A 12 7.74 -12.89 -36.93
C ASN A 12 7.39 -13.63 -35.64
N ILE A 13 8.33 -13.76 -34.70
CA ILE A 13 8.07 -14.38 -33.40
C ILE A 13 7.02 -13.57 -32.64
N ARG A 14 7.14 -12.23 -32.62
CA ARG A 14 6.20 -11.36 -31.91
C ARG A 14 4.77 -11.55 -32.41
N GLU A 15 4.55 -11.54 -33.72
CA GLU A 15 3.25 -11.81 -34.33
C GLU A 15 2.74 -13.22 -33.99
N ARG A 16 3.62 -14.22 -33.99
CA ARG A 16 3.25 -15.60 -33.64
C ARG A 16 2.94 -15.79 -32.16
N THR A 17 3.59 -15.05 -31.25
CA THR A 17 3.26 -15.05 -29.81
C THR A 17 1.91 -14.39 -29.50
N GLN A 18 1.37 -13.55 -30.39
CA GLN A 18 0.01 -13.02 -30.21
C GLN A 18 -1.05 -14.11 -30.38
N SER A 19 -0.74 -15.19 -31.11
CA SER A 19 -1.58 -16.37 -31.22
C SER A 19 -1.03 -17.50 -30.34
N PRO A 20 -1.67 -17.83 -29.20
CA PRO A 20 -1.20 -18.88 -28.29
C PRO A 20 -0.99 -20.23 -28.99
N LEU A 21 -1.84 -20.54 -29.98
CA LEU A 21 -1.76 -21.76 -30.78
C LEU A 21 -0.53 -21.75 -31.70
N LEU A 22 -0.31 -20.65 -32.42
CA LEU A 22 0.79 -20.55 -33.38
C LEU A 22 2.15 -20.49 -32.67
N GLY A 23 2.22 -19.77 -31.55
CA GLY A 23 3.40 -19.68 -30.71
C GLY A 23 3.78 -21.03 -30.09
N SER A 24 2.84 -21.70 -29.44
CA SER A 24 3.08 -23.02 -28.83
C SER A 24 3.44 -24.07 -29.88
N TYR A 25 2.75 -24.09 -31.02
CA TYR A 25 3.09 -24.98 -32.14
C TYR A 25 4.52 -24.76 -32.62
N THR A 26 4.91 -23.51 -32.87
CA THR A 26 6.26 -23.19 -33.38
C THR A 26 7.36 -23.65 -32.42
N ILE A 27 7.19 -23.39 -31.12
CA ILE A 27 8.17 -23.79 -30.10
C ILE A 27 8.29 -25.31 -30.03
N VAL A 28 7.17 -26.02 -30.03
CA VAL A 28 7.17 -27.48 -29.91
C VAL A 28 7.66 -28.14 -31.20
N VAL A 29 7.36 -27.60 -32.39
CA VAL A 29 7.94 -28.08 -33.65
C VAL A 29 9.46 -27.95 -33.62
N ILE A 30 9.99 -26.81 -33.19
CA ILE A 30 11.45 -26.62 -33.08
C ILE A 30 12.04 -27.61 -32.06
N ALA A 31 11.37 -27.79 -30.92
CA ALA A 31 11.81 -28.72 -29.88
C ALA A 31 11.75 -30.19 -30.32
N CYS A 32 10.74 -30.60 -31.10
CA CYS A 32 10.60 -31.96 -31.61
C CYS A 32 11.53 -32.25 -32.80
N ASN A 33 11.81 -31.23 -33.63
CA ASN A 33 12.66 -31.35 -34.82
C ASN A 33 14.07 -30.78 -34.60
N TRP A 34 14.54 -30.69 -33.35
CA TRP A 34 15.84 -30.11 -33.05
C TRP A 34 17.01 -30.89 -33.67
N LYS A 35 16.94 -32.22 -33.73
CA LYS A 35 17.98 -33.07 -34.33
C LYS A 35 18.25 -32.75 -35.80
N PRO A 36 17.25 -32.81 -36.72
CA PRO A 36 17.49 -32.45 -38.11
C PRO A 36 17.91 -30.99 -38.29
N ILE A 37 17.47 -30.07 -37.41
CA ILE A 37 17.94 -28.68 -37.41
C ILE A 37 19.44 -28.61 -37.07
N VAL A 38 19.89 -29.33 -36.04
CA VAL A 38 21.32 -29.37 -35.66
C VAL A 38 22.15 -29.99 -36.78
N VAL A 39 21.73 -31.14 -37.32
CA VAL A 39 22.41 -31.80 -38.45
C VAL A 39 22.53 -30.86 -39.65
N LEU A 40 21.46 -30.13 -39.97
CA LEU A 40 21.46 -29.16 -41.07
C LEU A 40 22.41 -27.97 -40.82
N LEU A 41 22.66 -27.61 -39.57
CA LEU A 41 23.58 -26.51 -39.20
C LEU A 41 25.03 -26.97 -39.03
N THR A 42 25.27 -28.25 -38.67
CA THR A 42 26.62 -28.76 -38.36
C THR A 42 27.22 -29.64 -39.45
N SER A 43 26.41 -30.22 -40.33
CA SER A 43 26.89 -31.11 -41.39
C SER A 43 27.69 -30.32 -42.43
N GLN A 44 28.85 -30.86 -42.81
CA GLN A 44 29.66 -30.36 -43.93
C GLN A 44 29.22 -30.98 -45.27
N ALA A 45 28.27 -31.91 -45.25
CA ALA A 45 27.73 -32.54 -46.45
C ALA A 45 26.94 -31.51 -47.27
N SER A 46 27.08 -31.54 -48.59
CA SER A 46 26.40 -30.63 -49.51
C SER A 46 25.42 -31.35 -50.43
N GLY A 47 24.25 -30.77 -50.67
CA GLY A 47 23.31 -31.23 -51.67
C GLY A 47 22.57 -32.52 -51.27
N ALA A 48 22.65 -33.56 -52.10
CA ALA A 48 21.86 -34.78 -51.95
C ALA A 48 22.21 -35.59 -50.69
N THR A 49 23.49 -35.62 -50.30
CA THR A 49 23.95 -36.33 -49.10
C THR A 49 23.40 -35.69 -47.83
N LEU A 50 23.31 -34.36 -47.78
CA LEU A 50 22.71 -33.64 -46.65
C LEU A 50 21.21 -33.98 -46.50
N VAL A 51 20.47 -34.05 -47.60
CA VAL A 51 19.04 -34.40 -47.56
C VAL A 51 18.84 -35.82 -47.05
N GLN A 52 19.70 -36.76 -47.45
CA GLN A 52 19.64 -38.14 -46.99
C GLN A 52 19.95 -38.25 -45.48
N GLU A 53 20.95 -37.50 -45.01
CA GLU A 53 21.35 -37.43 -43.59
C GLU A 53 20.25 -36.81 -42.71
N VAL A 54 19.61 -35.74 -43.18
CA VAL A 54 18.46 -35.12 -42.48
C VAL A 54 17.25 -36.05 -42.47
N SER A 55 16.99 -36.75 -43.58
CA SER A 55 15.86 -37.69 -43.69
C SER A 55 16.03 -38.90 -42.77
N SER A 56 17.25 -39.41 -42.59
CA SER A 56 17.52 -40.52 -41.67
C SER A 56 17.31 -40.15 -40.19
N GLU A 57 17.52 -38.89 -39.83
CA GLU A 57 17.35 -38.40 -38.46
C GLU A 57 15.93 -37.87 -38.17
N PHE A 58 15.07 -37.79 -39.19
CA PHE A 58 13.70 -37.33 -39.02
C PHE A 58 12.88 -38.40 -38.28
N SER A 59 12.32 -38.04 -37.12
CA SER A 59 11.63 -38.98 -36.21
C SER A 59 10.25 -39.45 -36.70
N GLY A 60 9.95 -39.28 -37.99
CA GLY A 60 8.66 -39.60 -38.62
C GLY A 60 7.62 -38.47 -38.50
N LEU A 61 6.61 -38.53 -39.39
CA LEU A 61 5.60 -37.48 -39.53
C LEU A 61 4.80 -37.23 -38.24
N PHE A 62 4.47 -38.30 -37.51
CA PHE A 62 3.66 -38.19 -36.29
C PHE A 62 4.42 -37.47 -35.16
N LEU A 63 5.69 -37.80 -34.93
CA LEU A 63 6.50 -37.10 -33.93
C LEU A 63 6.85 -35.67 -34.38
N GLY A 64 7.16 -35.49 -35.67
CA GLY A 64 7.61 -34.19 -36.20
C GLY A 64 6.49 -33.15 -36.32
N VAL A 65 5.25 -33.57 -36.56
CA VAL A 65 4.10 -32.67 -36.82
C VAL A 65 2.91 -32.97 -35.90
N GLY A 66 2.58 -34.24 -35.71
CA GLY A 66 1.41 -34.64 -34.90
C GLY A 66 1.51 -34.26 -33.42
N VAL A 67 2.66 -34.54 -32.78
CA VAL A 67 2.89 -34.17 -31.37
C VAL A 67 2.85 -32.65 -31.17
N PRO A 68 3.58 -31.82 -31.94
CA PRO A 68 3.46 -30.37 -31.84
C PRO A 68 2.04 -29.84 -32.03
N LEU A 69 1.28 -30.40 -32.97
CA LEU A 69 -0.12 -30.02 -33.19
C LEU A 69 -0.99 -30.33 -31.97
N MET A 70 -0.86 -31.54 -31.40
CA MET A 70 -1.60 -31.93 -30.20
C MET A 70 -1.28 -31.06 -28.99
N VAL A 71 0.01 -30.74 -28.78
CA VAL A 71 0.43 -29.84 -27.72
C VAL A 71 -0.11 -28.43 -27.95
N ALA A 72 -0.06 -27.93 -29.19
CA ALA A 72 -0.57 -26.60 -29.53
C ALA A 72 -2.08 -26.46 -29.29
N ILE A 73 -2.86 -27.47 -29.67
CA ILE A 73 -4.30 -27.52 -29.40
C ILE A 73 -4.55 -27.54 -27.89
N THR A 74 -3.85 -28.41 -27.16
CA THR A 74 -3.98 -28.52 -25.70
C THR A 74 -3.65 -27.19 -25.02
N PHE A 75 -2.55 -26.54 -25.41
CA PHE A 75 -2.12 -25.28 -24.84
C PHE A 75 -3.07 -24.13 -25.22
N SER A 76 -3.60 -24.13 -26.45
CA SER A 76 -4.58 -23.15 -26.91
C SER A 76 -5.89 -23.21 -26.13
N ILE A 77 -6.26 -24.38 -25.60
CA ILE A 77 -7.43 -24.54 -24.72
C ILE A 77 -7.06 -24.21 -23.28
N LEU A 78 -5.88 -24.64 -22.82
CA LEU A 78 -5.46 -24.46 -21.43
C LEU A 78 -5.19 -22.99 -21.10
N TYR A 79 -4.60 -22.22 -22.03
CA TYR A 79 -4.26 -20.81 -21.84
C TYR A 79 -5.46 -19.89 -21.51
N PRO A 80 -6.59 -19.90 -22.26
CA PRO A 80 -7.74 -19.09 -21.90
C PRO A 80 -8.36 -19.54 -20.57
N VAL A 81 -8.33 -20.84 -20.25
CA VAL A 81 -8.83 -21.38 -18.98
C VAL A 81 -8.00 -20.87 -17.80
N THR A 82 -6.67 -20.94 -17.87
CA THR A 82 -5.79 -20.42 -16.80
C THR A 82 -5.93 -18.91 -16.65
N LYS A 83 -6.02 -18.17 -17.76
CA LYS A 83 -6.26 -16.73 -17.74
C LYS A 83 -7.61 -16.37 -17.09
N ALA A 84 -8.67 -17.09 -17.41
CA ALA A 84 -9.98 -16.91 -16.79
C ALA A 84 -9.93 -17.22 -15.28
N LEU A 85 -9.23 -18.28 -14.89
CA LEU A 85 -9.05 -18.67 -13.49
C LEU A 85 -8.31 -17.58 -12.70
N ILE A 86 -7.18 -17.09 -13.20
CA ILE A 86 -6.44 -15.98 -12.57
C ILE A 86 -7.30 -14.71 -12.49
N GLY A 87 -8.04 -14.39 -13.55
CA GLY A 87 -8.97 -13.26 -13.57
C GLY A 87 -10.03 -13.37 -12.48
N SER A 88 -10.59 -14.57 -12.28
CA SER A 88 -11.58 -14.83 -11.24
C SER A 88 -11.01 -14.68 -9.83
N LEU A 89 -9.76 -15.13 -9.60
CA LEU A 89 -9.08 -14.98 -8.31
C LEU A 89 -8.80 -13.50 -8.01
N ASN A 90 -8.31 -12.74 -8.99
CA ASN A 90 -8.06 -11.30 -8.82
C ASN A 90 -9.35 -10.53 -8.57
N SER A 91 -10.45 -10.88 -9.24
CA SER A 91 -11.75 -10.25 -8.99
C SER A 91 -12.26 -10.54 -7.57
N ARG A 92 -12.09 -11.77 -7.08
CA ARG A 92 -12.43 -12.12 -5.69
C ARG A 92 -11.55 -11.39 -4.69
N ALA A 93 -10.24 -11.30 -4.94
CA ALA A 93 -9.32 -10.56 -4.08
C ALA A 93 -9.73 -9.08 -3.95
N ARG A 94 -10.06 -8.42 -5.08
CA ARG A 94 -10.59 -7.05 -5.06
C ARG A 94 -11.91 -6.92 -4.30
N MET A 95 -12.80 -7.90 -4.43
CA MET A 95 -14.06 -7.86 -3.69
C MET A 95 -13.87 -8.01 -2.18
N VAL A 96 -12.86 -8.77 -1.75
CA VAL A 96 -12.46 -8.84 -0.33
C VAL A 96 -11.86 -7.52 0.12
N GLU A 97 -10.98 -6.93 -0.67
CA GLU A 97 -10.37 -5.61 -0.39
C GLU A 97 -11.44 -4.54 -0.18
N ILE A 98 -12.42 -4.43 -1.08
CA ILE A 98 -13.54 -3.48 -0.97
C ILE A 98 -14.35 -3.72 0.32
N LYS A 99 -14.60 -4.99 0.68
CA LYS A 99 -15.33 -5.30 1.93
C LYS A 99 -14.53 -4.93 3.17
N VAL A 100 -13.21 -5.13 3.15
CA VAL A 100 -12.33 -4.77 4.26
C VAL A 100 -12.27 -3.25 4.40
N GLU A 101 -12.16 -2.51 3.29
CA GLU A 101 -12.20 -1.05 3.29
C GLU A 101 -13.53 -0.52 3.85
N ALA A 102 -14.66 -1.06 3.40
CA ALA A 102 -15.99 -0.68 3.91
C ALA A 102 -16.13 -0.96 5.41
N ASN A 103 -15.71 -2.13 5.88
CA ASN A 103 -15.74 -2.46 7.31
C ASN A 103 -14.79 -1.57 8.12
N LEU A 104 -13.62 -1.21 7.58
CA LEU A 104 -12.70 -0.30 8.25
C LEU A 104 -13.27 1.10 8.38
N GLU A 105 -14.02 1.57 7.38
CA GLU A 105 -14.70 2.85 7.40
C GLU A 105 -15.79 2.88 8.48
N GLU A 106 -16.64 1.85 8.54
CA GLU A 106 -17.66 1.71 9.59
C GLU A 106 -17.05 1.66 11.00
N VAL A 107 -15.99 0.87 11.19
CA VAL A 107 -15.26 0.80 12.48
C VAL A 107 -14.66 2.16 12.85
N ARG A 108 -14.14 2.90 11.87
CA ARG A 108 -13.55 4.22 12.07
C ARG A 108 -14.61 5.26 12.46
N GLU A 109 -15.79 5.20 11.85
CA GLU A 109 -16.93 6.06 12.21
C GLU A 109 -17.42 5.75 13.63
N GLY A 110 -17.63 4.48 13.96
CA GLY A 110 -18.03 4.09 15.33
C GLY A 110 -17.01 4.49 16.40
N LEU A 111 -15.70 4.41 16.11
CA LEU A 111 -14.64 4.91 16.98
C LEU A 111 -14.70 6.43 17.20
N ARG A 112 -15.09 7.18 16.17
CA ARG A 112 -15.24 8.63 16.25
C ARG A 112 -16.44 8.99 17.11
N GLU A 113 -17.59 8.36 16.88
CA GLU A 113 -18.81 8.56 17.67
C GLU A 113 -18.59 8.22 19.15
N TRP A 114 -17.97 7.06 19.43
CA TRP A 114 -17.64 6.66 20.80
C TRP A 114 -16.73 7.67 21.51
N ARG A 115 -15.75 8.23 20.79
CA ARG A 115 -14.85 9.26 21.34
C ARG A 115 -15.58 10.57 21.63
N GLU A 116 -16.51 10.96 20.77
CA GLU A 116 -17.34 12.15 20.96
C GLU A 116 -18.30 11.97 22.13
N SER A 117 -18.96 10.81 22.27
CA SER A 117 -19.77 10.45 23.43
C SER A 117 -18.96 10.51 24.74
N LYS A 118 -17.80 9.84 24.79
CA LYS A 118 -16.88 9.90 25.95
C LYS A 118 -16.40 11.31 26.32
N ARG A 119 -16.38 12.25 25.36
CA ARG A 119 -16.08 13.66 25.64
C ARG A 119 -17.29 14.36 26.25
N LYS A 120 -18.49 14.16 25.69
CA LYS A 120 -19.74 14.71 26.22
C LYS A 120 -19.98 14.26 27.65
N ASP A 121 -19.87 12.96 27.94
CA ASP A 121 -20.05 12.40 29.29
C ASP A 121 -19.06 13.02 30.29
N ARG A 122 -17.81 13.25 29.87
CA ARG A 122 -16.81 13.91 30.71
C ARG A 122 -17.17 15.36 30.99
N VAL A 123 -17.55 16.12 29.97
CA VAL A 123 -17.97 17.52 30.13
C VAL A 123 -19.19 17.62 31.04
N GLU A 124 -20.17 16.73 30.87
CA GLU A 124 -21.37 16.68 31.71
C GLU A 124 -21.03 16.32 33.16
N SER A 125 -20.14 15.35 33.38
CA SER A 125 -19.66 15.01 34.73
C SER A 125 -18.92 16.17 35.41
N LEU A 126 -18.14 16.94 34.64
CA LEU A 126 -17.45 18.14 35.14
C LEU A 126 -18.43 19.26 35.46
N LEU A 127 -19.41 19.52 34.60
CA LEU A 127 -20.47 20.50 34.85
C LEU A 127 -21.26 20.14 36.11
N LYS A 128 -21.61 18.86 36.30
CA LYS A 128 -22.30 18.40 37.50
C LYS A 128 -21.45 18.55 38.77
N SER A 129 -20.14 18.31 38.67
CA SER A 129 -19.23 18.56 39.80
C SER A 129 -19.08 20.04 40.11
N LEU A 130 -19.06 20.92 39.10
CA LEU A 130 -19.02 22.36 39.27
C LEU A 130 -20.30 22.91 39.89
N ASP A 131 -21.47 22.43 39.45
CA ASP A 131 -22.77 22.82 40.01
C ASP A 131 -22.87 22.44 41.50
N GLY A 132 -22.35 21.25 41.87
CA GLY A 132 -22.21 20.84 43.27
C GLY A 132 -21.31 21.78 44.08
N ILE A 133 -20.18 22.21 43.52
CA ILE A 133 -19.26 23.16 44.17
C ILE A 133 -19.89 24.54 44.29
N VAL A 134 -20.57 25.06 43.25
CA VAL A 134 -21.24 26.37 43.30
C VAL A 134 -22.36 26.39 44.34
N MET A 135 -23.05 25.27 44.57
CA MET A 135 -24.04 25.14 45.64
C MET A 135 -23.39 25.05 47.04
N GLU A 136 -22.15 24.55 47.17
CA GLU A 136 -21.37 24.57 48.41
C GLU A 136 -20.66 25.92 48.66
N ASP A 137 -20.29 26.63 47.59
CA ASP A 137 -19.67 27.96 47.56
C ASP A 137 -20.71 29.11 47.51
N GLU A 138 -21.97 28.84 47.87
CA GLU A 138 -22.66 29.80 48.74
C GLU A 138 -21.90 29.85 50.09
N LEU A 139 -20.67 30.40 50.04
CA LEU A 139 -20.07 31.17 51.11
C LEU A 139 -21.13 32.19 51.48
N GLY A 140 -21.99 31.76 52.40
CA GLY A 140 -23.16 32.50 52.79
C GLY A 140 -22.70 33.90 53.12
N TYR A 141 -23.55 34.87 52.82
CA TYR A 141 -23.38 36.28 53.18
C TYR A 141 -22.77 36.49 54.59
N HIS A 142 -22.97 35.52 55.48
CA HIS A 142 -22.31 35.35 56.77
C HIS A 142 -20.78 35.27 56.80
N ASP A 143 -20.11 34.49 55.94
CA ASP A 143 -18.65 34.36 55.98
C ASP A 143 -17.97 35.58 55.35
N LEU A 144 -18.55 36.13 54.28
CA LEU A 144 -18.16 37.43 53.73
C LEU A 144 -18.31 38.54 54.78
N LYS A 145 -19.41 38.56 55.54
CA LYS A 145 -19.60 39.49 56.66
C LYS A 145 -18.58 39.27 57.78
N ARG A 146 -18.26 38.01 58.10
CA ARG A 146 -17.27 37.68 59.14
C ARG A 146 -15.87 38.17 58.78
N ILE A 147 -15.48 38.04 57.51
CA ILE A 147 -14.21 38.56 57.00
C ILE A 147 -14.22 40.10 57.03
N MET A 148 -15.33 40.72 56.64
CA MET A 148 -15.48 42.18 56.66
C MET A 148 -15.40 42.76 58.08
N ASP A 149 -15.94 42.07 59.09
CA ASP A 149 -15.88 42.48 60.49
C ASP A 149 -14.48 42.30 61.12
N ILE A 150 -13.59 41.49 60.52
CA ILE A 150 -12.22 41.25 61.01
C ILE A 150 -11.20 42.21 60.34
N LEU A 151 -11.54 42.80 59.20
CA LEU A 151 -10.66 43.74 58.51
C LEU A 151 -10.53 45.04 59.32
N PRO A 152 -9.30 45.49 59.63
CA PRO A 152 -9.10 46.71 60.39
C PRO A 152 -9.48 47.94 59.54
N ASP A 153 -10.16 48.92 60.14
CA ASP A 153 -10.63 50.13 59.47
C ASP A 153 -9.52 50.83 58.69
N GLU A 154 -9.85 51.38 57.52
CA GLU A 154 -8.90 52.02 56.59
C GLU A 154 -8.01 53.10 57.24
N GLU A 155 -8.47 53.71 58.35
CA GLU A 155 -7.69 54.69 59.11
C GLU A 155 -6.46 54.10 59.81
N SER A 156 -6.52 52.82 60.20
CA SER A 156 -5.42 52.10 60.85
C SER A 156 -4.31 51.69 59.88
N LEU A 157 -4.62 51.65 58.57
CA LEU A 157 -3.67 51.32 57.50
C LEU A 157 -2.92 52.55 56.96
N ARG A 158 -3.24 53.77 57.41
CA ARG A 158 -2.48 54.98 57.07
C ARG A 158 -1.16 55.02 57.82
N ALA A 159 -0.14 54.37 57.26
CA ALA A 159 1.23 54.39 57.75
C ALA A 159 1.76 55.83 57.94
N LYS A 160 2.27 56.10 59.14
CA LYS A 160 2.93 57.33 59.57
C LYS A 160 4.14 57.61 58.66
N LYS A 161 4.07 58.70 57.87
CA LYS A 161 5.15 59.12 56.95
C LYS A 161 6.51 59.18 57.69
N PRO A 162 7.54 58.46 57.23
CA PRO A 162 8.87 58.55 57.81
C PRO A 162 9.52 59.90 57.48
N ASN A 163 10.15 60.48 58.50
CA ASN A 163 10.78 61.79 58.50
C ASN A 163 12.06 61.79 57.65
N LYS A 164 12.27 62.86 56.87
CA LYS A 164 13.26 62.96 55.78
C LYS A 164 14.52 63.69 56.26
N SER A 165 15.58 62.96 56.55
CA SER A 165 17.02 63.36 56.54
C SER A 165 17.78 62.16 57.13
N THR A 166 18.79 61.56 56.50
CA THR A 166 20.05 62.17 56.10
C THR A 166 20.73 61.33 55.01
N GLN A 167 21.01 62.04 53.91
CA GLN A 167 22.12 61.96 52.96
C GLN A 167 23.29 60.98 53.21
N SER A 168 23.79 60.42 52.09
CA SER A 168 25.21 60.44 51.62
C SER A 168 25.69 59.05 51.17
N THR A 169 25.67 58.78 49.86
CA THR A 169 26.82 58.77 48.91
C THR A 169 27.71 57.54 48.98
N ALA A 170 27.77 56.79 47.87
CA ALA A 170 28.96 56.34 47.13
C ALA A 170 28.53 55.17 46.22
N ASN A 171 28.37 55.37 44.91
CA ASN A 171 29.40 55.33 43.86
C ASN A 171 30.04 53.96 43.62
N ALA A 172 30.21 53.68 42.31
CA ALA A 172 31.06 52.66 41.69
C ALA A 172 30.50 51.23 41.71
N SER A 173 30.64 50.39 40.68
CA SER A 173 31.22 50.47 39.35
C SER A 173 30.94 49.11 38.68
N ALA A 174 30.84 49.14 37.34
CA ALA A 174 31.16 48.10 36.34
C ALA A 174 31.19 46.61 36.76
N ASP A 175 30.38 45.76 36.12
CA ASP A 175 30.76 45.00 34.90
C ASP A 175 29.52 44.36 34.24
#